data_AF-A0A7Y2Q9N9-F1
#
_entry.id   AF-A0A7Y2Q9N9-F1
#
_cell.length_a   1.000
_cell.length_b   1.000
_cell.length_c   1.000
_cell.angle_alpha   90.00
_cell.angle_beta   90.00
_cell.angle_gamma   90.00
#
_symmetry.space_group_name_H-M   'P 1'
#
loop_
_entity.id
_entity.type
_entity.pdbx_description
1 polymer ?
#
loop_
_entity_poly.entity_id
_entity_poly.type
_entity_poly.pdbx_seq_one_letter_code
_entity_poly.pdbx_strand_id
1 'polypeptide(L)'
;MPRQPIKRELEQGTYWTPPCEVAITEAHPRLLNALKTGSGLDRKRLFVAGAYDMAFGSPMGQFEVAIDRESGLSCGVFRTMRNWEDVSGKPVWFTSDGDPDNAVETVLRSAKAEGLVP
;
A
#
# COMPACT_ATOMS: atom_id res chain seq x y z
N MET A 1 -46.05 8.94 5.35
CA MET A 1 -45.02 7.88 5.41
C MET A 1 -43.74 8.50 5.95
N PRO A 2 -43.18 8.03 7.08
CA PRO A 2 -41.88 8.52 7.53
C PRO A 2 -40.80 7.99 6.58
N ARG A 3 -39.96 8.88 6.05
CA ARG A 3 -38.76 8.50 5.29
C ARG A 3 -37.83 7.79 6.29
N GLN A 4 -37.57 6.50 6.09
CA GLN A 4 -36.52 5.82 6.84
C GLN A 4 -35.20 6.58 6.61
N PRO A 5 -34.40 6.83 7.66
CA PRO A 5 -33.06 7.34 7.45
C PRO A 5 -32.30 6.31 6.60
N ILE A 6 -31.78 6.76 5.45
CA ILE A 6 -30.85 5.97 4.64
C ILE A 6 -29.75 5.53 5.60
N LYS A 7 -29.59 4.21 5.80
CA LYS A 7 -28.51 3.64 6.60
C LYS A 7 -27.18 4.23 6.13
N ARG A 8 -26.67 5.23 6.85
CA ARG A 8 -25.27 5.69 6.77
C ARG A 8 -24.38 4.72 7.54
N GLU A 9 -24.54 3.42 7.31
CA GLU A 9 -23.42 2.48 7.51
C GLU A 9 -22.51 2.70 6.29
N LEU A 10 -21.87 3.88 6.25
CA LEU A 10 -20.87 4.23 5.25
C LEU A 10 -19.76 3.19 5.39
N GLU A 11 -19.52 2.46 4.31
CA GLU A 11 -18.54 1.39 4.20
C GLU A 11 -17.19 1.86 4.78
N GLN A 12 -16.86 1.39 5.98
CA GLN A 12 -15.59 1.74 6.62
C GLN A 12 -14.47 0.91 5.98
N GLY A 13 -13.41 1.59 5.54
CA GLY A 13 -12.18 0.96 5.12
C GLY A 13 -11.51 1.68 3.97
N THR A 14 -10.58 0.97 3.34
CA THR A 14 -9.69 1.52 2.31
C THR A 14 -9.81 0.70 1.03
N TYR A 15 -9.96 1.37 -0.11
CA TYR A 15 -9.79 0.78 -1.44
C TYR A 15 -8.57 1.39 -2.13
N TRP A 16 -8.13 0.78 -3.23
CA TRP A 16 -6.98 1.26 -3.98
C TRP A 16 -7.22 1.26 -5.49
N THR A 17 -6.46 2.09 -6.20
CA THR A 17 -6.41 2.04 -7.67
C THR A 17 -5.63 0.82 -8.14
N PRO A 18 -5.88 0.29 -9.35
CA PRO A 18 -5.04 -0.75 -9.94
C PRO A 18 -3.54 -0.41 -9.82
N PRO A 19 -2.70 -1.32 -9.31
CA PRO A 19 -1.28 -1.07 -9.16
C PRO A 19 -0.61 -0.79 -10.50
N CYS A 20 0.13 0.32 -10.58
CA CYS A 20 0.90 0.71 -11.74
C CYS A 20 2.38 0.44 -11.51
N GLU A 21 3.06 -0.17 -12.48
CA GLU A 21 4.50 -0.35 -12.40
C GLU A 21 5.24 0.97 -12.63
N VAL A 22 6.25 1.23 -11.80
CA VAL A 22 7.08 2.43 -11.85
C VAL A 22 8.55 2.06 -11.67
N ALA A 23 9.47 2.99 -11.92
CA ALA A 23 10.90 2.70 -11.77
C ALA A 23 11.25 2.49 -10.30
N ILE A 24 12.10 1.50 -9.99
CA ILE A 24 12.50 1.19 -8.60
C ILE A 24 13.09 2.41 -7.87
N THR A 25 13.70 3.35 -8.61
CA THR A 25 14.25 4.61 -8.10
C THR A 25 13.20 5.60 -7.58
N GLU A 26 11.92 5.38 -7.90
CA GLU A 26 10.80 6.22 -7.45
C GLU A 26 10.21 5.76 -6.12
N ALA A 27 10.65 4.61 -5.58
CA ALA A 27 10.22 4.14 -4.28
C ALA A 27 10.58 5.15 -3.16
N HIS A 28 9.70 5.22 -2.18
CA HIS A 28 9.94 5.96 -0.96
C HIS A 28 11.26 5.50 -0.30
N PRO A 29 12.09 6.42 0.25
CA PRO A 29 13.42 6.09 0.78
C PRO A 29 13.43 4.96 1.81
N ARG A 30 12.34 4.83 2.58
CA ARG A 30 12.19 3.75 3.58
C ARG A 30 12.06 2.37 2.93
N LEU A 31 11.33 2.25 1.83
CA LEU A 31 11.25 1.01 1.06
C LEU A 31 12.60 0.73 0.41
N LEU A 32 13.20 1.71 -0.26
CA LEU A 32 14.52 1.56 -0.88
C LEU A 32 15.58 1.07 0.10
N ASN A 33 15.62 1.62 1.32
CA ASN A 33 16.58 1.20 2.34
C ASN A 33 16.32 -0.23 2.82
N ALA A 34 15.06 -0.66 2.94
CA ALA A 34 14.75 -2.07 3.21
C ALA A 34 15.21 -2.96 2.06
N LEU A 35 14.97 -2.58 0.81
CA LEU A 35 15.36 -3.38 -0.35
C LEU A 35 16.88 -3.54 -0.50
N LYS A 36 17.67 -2.54 -0.07
CA LYS A 36 19.15 -2.61 -0.05
C LYS A 36 19.68 -3.70 0.89
N THR A 37 18.94 -4.08 1.92
CA THR A 37 19.38 -5.17 2.82
C THR A 37 19.13 -6.56 2.23
N GLY A 38 18.34 -6.66 1.16
CA GLY A 38 18.13 -7.90 0.40
C GLY A 38 19.02 -7.98 -0.84
N SER A 39 19.29 -9.20 -1.32
CA SER A 39 19.91 -9.41 -2.63
C SER A 39 18.91 -9.12 -3.77
N GLY A 40 19.42 -8.85 -4.98
CA GLY A 40 18.62 -8.81 -6.21
C GLY A 40 17.72 -7.58 -6.35
N LEU A 41 18.22 -6.35 -6.12
CA LEU A 41 17.43 -5.12 -6.34
C LEU A 41 17.03 -4.96 -7.82
N ASP A 42 17.91 -5.37 -8.72
CA ASP A 42 17.74 -5.40 -10.18
C ASP A 42 16.59 -6.29 -10.66
N ARG A 43 16.21 -7.29 -9.86
CA ARG A 43 15.13 -8.25 -10.17
C ARG A 43 13.76 -7.80 -9.65
N LYS A 44 13.75 -6.79 -8.78
CA LYS A 44 12.52 -6.31 -8.14
C LYS A 44 11.80 -5.32 -9.05
N ARG A 45 10.51 -5.55 -9.24
CA ARG A 45 9.60 -4.63 -9.95
C ARG A 45 8.78 -3.87 -8.93
N LEU A 46 8.74 -2.54 -9.05
CA LEU A 46 8.02 -1.67 -8.12
C LEU A 46 6.64 -1.35 -8.69
N PHE A 47 5.61 -1.52 -7.86
CA PHE A 47 4.25 -1.13 -8.17
C PHE A 47 3.74 -0.14 -7.14
N VAL A 48 2.94 0.82 -7.60
CA VAL A 48 2.31 1.85 -6.77
C VAL A 48 0.81 1.85 -6.98
N ALA A 49 0.05 1.92 -5.89
CA ALA A 49 -1.40 2.03 -5.91
C ALA A 49 -1.85 3.17 -4.99
N GLY A 50 -2.67 4.10 -5.49
CA GLY A 50 -3.27 5.16 -4.68
C GLY A 50 -4.34 4.59 -3.75
N ALA A 51 -4.32 4.98 -2.48
CA ALA A 51 -5.25 4.53 -1.45
C ALA A 51 -6.32 5.59 -1.17
N TYR A 52 -7.56 5.16 -1.00
CA TYR A 52 -8.72 6.04 -0.83
C TYR A 52 -9.66 5.49 0.25
N ASP A 53 -10.26 6.40 1.01
CA ASP A 53 -11.27 6.09 2.01
C ASP A 53 -12.58 5.69 1.33
N MET A 54 -13.18 4.57 1.73
CA MET A 54 -14.43 4.07 1.14
C MET A 54 -15.65 4.96 1.43
N ALA A 55 -15.66 5.70 2.55
CA ALA A 55 -16.81 6.51 2.94
C ALA A 55 -16.96 7.79 2.10
N PHE A 56 -15.85 8.43 1.73
CA PHE A 56 -15.82 9.73 1.07
C PHE A 56 -15.05 9.74 -0.26
N GLY A 57 -14.35 8.66 -0.60
CA GLY A 57 -13.44 8.63 -1.75
C GLY A 57 -12.24 9.58 -1.60
N SER A 58 -11.93 10.00 -0.36
CA SER A 58 -10.83 10.93 -0.11
C SER A 58 -9.48 10.22 -0.25
N PRO A 59 -8.45 10.84 -0.87
CA PRO A 59 -7.12 10.25 -0.94
C PRO A 59 -6.53 10.11 0.45
N MET A 60 -6.00 8.93 0.74
CA MET A 60 -5.39 8.59 2.03
C MET A 60 -3.87 8.45 1.95
N GLY A 61 -3.33 8.21 0.76
CA GLY A 61 -1.90 7.94 0.55
C GLY A 61 -1.71 7.00 -0.61
N GLN A 62 -0.63 6.22 -0.58
CA GLN A 62 -0.35 5.21 -1.59
C GLN A 62 0.37 4.00 -0.98
N PHE A 63 0.14 2.84 -1.56
CA PHE A 63 0.90 1.63 -1.34
C PHE A 63 2.05 1.57 -2.34
N GLU A 64 3.21 1.13 -1.87
CA GLU A 64 4.35 0.79 -2.70
C GLU A 64 4.74 -0.66 -2.42
N VAL A 65 4.86 -1.48 -3.46
CA VAL A 65 5.24 -2.89 -3.35
C VAL A 65 6.32 -3.22 -4.35
N ALA A 66 7.43 -3.75 -3.86
CA ALA A 66 8.51 -4.29 -4.67
C ALA A 66 8.42 -5.82 -4.67
N ILE A 67 8.30 -6.40 -5.86
CA ILE A 67 8.04 -7.82 -6.06
C ILE A 67 9.24 -8.47 -6.75
N ASP A 68 9.82 -9.48 -6.12
CA ASP A 68 10.76 -10.41 -6.76
C ASP A 68 10.04 -11.72 -7.10
N ARG A 69 9.72 -11.90 -8.38
CA ARG A 69 9.02 -13.10 -8.86
C ARG A 69 9.87 -14.36 -8.84
N GLU A 70 11.19 -14.24 -8.87
CA GLU A 70 12.07 -15.42 -8.87
C GLU A 70 12.20 -16.01 -7.47
N SER A 71 12.38 -15.17 -6.45
CA SER A 71 12.45 -15.63 -5.07
C SER A 71 11.08 -15.82 -4.41
N GLY A 72 10.02 -15.26 -5.01
CA GLY A 72 8.67 -15.22 -4.42
C GLY A 72 8.58 -14.29 -3.22
N LEU A 73 9.60 -13.45 -2.99
CA LEU A 73 9.67 -12.54 -1.85
C LEU A 73 9.32 -11.11 -2.29
N SER A 74 8.43 -10.49 -1.54
CA SER A 74 8.01 -9.11 -1.75
C SER A 74 8.25 -8.27 -0.51
N CYS A 75 8.41 -6.97 -0.73
CA CYS A 75 8.46 -5.98 0.33
C CYS A 75 7.60 -4.78 -0.04
N GLY A 76 6.87 -4.23 0.92
CA GLY A 76 6.07 -3.04 0.64
C GLY A 76 5.88 -2.13 1.85
N VAL A 77 5.35 -0.95 1.58
CA VAL A 77 5.08 0.08 2.58
C VAL A 77 3.85 0.90 2.17
N PHE A 78 3.11 1.38 3.17
CA PHE A 78 2.12 2.44 2.97
C PHE A 78 2.75 3.79 3.29
N ARG A 79 2.59 4.78 2.41
CA ARG A 79 3.02 6.17 2.64
C ARG A 79 1.86 7.14 2.49
N THR A 80 1.90 8.22 3.25
CA THR A 80 0.86 9.25 3.30
C THR A 80 1.45 10.59 3.71
N MET A 81 0.73 11.68 3.41
CA MET A 81 1.05 13.00 3.96
C MET A 81 0.18 13.25 5.18
N ARG A 82 0.80 13.43 6.35
CA ARG A 82 0.10 13.83 7.59
C ARG A 82 0.71 15.13 8.11
N ASN A 83 -0.11 16.16 8.30
CA ASN A 83 0.35 17.48 8.77
C ASN A 83 1.53 18.04 7.94
N TRP A 84 1.49 17.86 6.62
CA TRP A 84 2.55 18.25 5.68
C TRP A 84 3.88 17.48 5.80
N GLU A 85 3.91 16.39 6.57
CA GLU A 85 5.05 15.49 6.68
C GLU A 85 4.81 14.20 5.88
N ASP A 86 5.86 13.72 5.21
CA ASP A 86 5.87 12.42 4.55
C ASP A 86 6.02 11.32 5.62
N VAL A 87 4.91 10.61 5.86
CA VAL A 87 4.82 9.55 6.86
C VAL A 87 4.67 8.23 6.14
N SER A 88 5.51 7.28 6.51
CA SER A 88 5.44 5.90 6.03
C SER A 88 5.30 4.92 7.19
N GLY A 89 4.61 3.81 6.94
CA GLY A 89 4.63 2.65 7.82
C GLY A 89 5.98 1.95 7.82
N LYS A 90 6.09 0.84 8.55
CA LYS A 90 7.27 -0.01 8.49
C LYS A 90 7.26 -0.81 7.19
N PRO A 91 8.41 -0.97 6.50
CA PRO A 91 8.51 -1.93 5.41
C PRO A 91 8.17 -3.33 5.92
N VAL A 92 7.27 -4.01 5.23
CA VAL A 92 6.86 -5.38 5.54
C VAL A 92 7.39 -6.31 4.47
N TRP A 93 8.07 -7.38 4.89
CA TRP A 93 8.52 -8.46 4.02
C TRP A 93 7.54 -9.63 4.09
N PHE A 94 7.18 -10.19 2.95
CA PHE A 94 6.20 -11.27 2.86
C PHE A 94 6.44 -12.10 1.59
N THR A 95 5.95 -13.34 1.59
CA THR A 95 5.89 -14.15 0.37
C THR A 95 4.71 -13.74 -0.48
N SER A 96 4.90 -13.67 -1.78
CA SER A 96 3.85 -13.31 -2.75
C SER A 96 3.86 -14.25 -3.94
N ASP A 97 2.71 -14.41 -4.58
CA ASP A 97 2.54 -15.08 -5.88
C ASP A 97 3.00 -14.24 -7.09
N GLY A 98 3.42 -12.98 -6.84
CA GLY A 98 3.85 -12.05 -7.88
C GLY A 98 2.72 -11.19 -8.46
N ASP A 99 1.52 -11.27 -7.90
CA ASP A 99 0.37 -10.42 -8.18
C ASP A 99 0.46 -9.11 -7.36
N PRO A 100 0.51 -7.93 -8.02
CA PRO A 100 0.56 -6.65 -7.34
C PRO A 100 -0.64 -6.34 -6.44
N ASP A 101 -1.84 -6.77 -6.78
CA ASP A 101 -3.04 -6.52 -5.97
C ASP A 101 -2.99 -7.30 -4.65
N ASN A 102 -2.59 -8.58 -4.71
CA ASN A 102 -2.39 -9.40 -3.51
C ASN A 102 -1.26 -8.85 -2.63
N ALA A 103 -0.21 -8.31 -3.25
CA ALA A 103 0.87 -7.64 -2.53
C ALA A 103 0.38 -6.36 -1.82
N VAL A 104 -0.42 -5.54 -2.50
CA VAL A 104 -1.03 -4.34 -1.91
C VAL A 104 -1.95 -4.69 -0.75
N GLU A 105 -2.78 -5.74 -0.88
CA GLU A 105 -3.65 -6.19 0.20
C GLU A 105 -2.86 -6.61 1.45
N THR A 106 -1.70 -7.24 1.26
CA THR A 106 -0.80 -7.61 2.36
C THR A 106 -0.26 -6.36 3.08
N VAL A 107 0.16 -5.35 2.33
CA VAL A 107 0.61 -4.07 2.92
C VAL A 107 -0.53 -3.34 3.60
N LEU A 108 -1.75 -3.36 3.05
CA LEU A 108 -2.95 -2.79 3.67
C LEU A 108 -3.19 -3.38 5.06
N ARG A 109 -3.07 -4.71 5.21
CA ARG A 109 -3.21 -5.38 6.52
C ARG A 109 -2.17 -4.89 7.53
N SER A 110 -0.92 -4.68 7.10
CA SER A 110 0.14 -4.10 7.95
C SER A 110 -0.19 -2.65 8.33
N ALA A 111 -0.62 -1.83 7.37
CA ALA A 111 -0.97 -0.43 7.60
C ALA A 111 -2.15 -0.27 8.56
N LYS A 112 -3.15 -1.16 8.49
CA LYS A 112 -4.25 -1.25 9.47
C LYS A 112 -3.74 -1.57 10.87
N ALA A 113 -2.86 -2.55 11.01
CA ALA A 113 -2.26 -2.90 12.30
C ALA A 113 -1.44 -1.76 12.92
N GLU A 114 -0.89 -0.87 12.08
CA GLU A 114 -0.17 0.34 12.49
C GLU A 114 -1.11 1.57 12.72
N GLY A 115 -2.41 1.46 12.44
CA GLY A 115 -3.34 2.59 12.55
C GLY A 115 -3.12 3.69 11.51
N LEU A 116 -2.49 3.35 10.37
CA LEU A 116 -2.22 4.29 9.29
C LEU A 116 -3.44 4.50 8.38
N VAL A 117 -4.30 3.49 8.31
CA VAL A 117 -5.55 3.45 7.55
C VAL A 117 -6.64 2.74 8.39
N PRO A 118 -7.93 3.02 8.14
CA PRO A 118 -9.05 2.33 8.77
C PRO A 118 -9.16 0.87 8.32
#